data_AF-A0A9W2Z4S9-F1
#
_entry.id   AF-A0A9W2Z4S9-F1
#
_cell.length_a   1.000
_cell.length_b   1.000
_cell.length_c   1.000
_cell.angle_alpha   90.00
_cell.angle_beta   90.00
_cell.angle_gamma   90.00
#
_symmetry.space_group_name_H-M   'P 1'
#
loop_
_entity.id
_entity.type
_entity.pdbx_description
1 polymer ?
#
loop_
_entity_poly.entity_id
_entity_poly.type
_entity_poly.pdbx_seq_one_letter_code
_entity_poly.pdbx_strand_id
1 'polypeptide(L)'
;MSVDVMSGLRDLKDCMYNQELPGLDPEAIKEQQAELAGFKKELEKARELVGECRQIGHDLSNVCGQSGAIEIQKQMEDLSHMTDEVNDKIRDRGDELRGAFQHADHFKKLVDIFQQHSNSQLIQSINSWLPQAEHQLALMKQPSPDPNTLQRQIEELKMSIE
;
A
#
# COMPACT_ATOMS: atom_id res chain seq x y z
N MET A 1 24.79 32.12 0.04
CA MET A 1 24.61 31.02 -0.92
C MET A 1 25.04 29.65 -0.40
N SER A 2 26.00 29.50 0.52
CA SER A 2 26.34 28.18 1.13
C SER A 2 25.32 27.68 2.19
N VAL A 3 24.57 28.60 2.83
CA VAL A 3 23.62 28.29 3.92
C VAL A 3 22.33 27.57 3.43
N ASP A 4 22.10 27.50 2.11
CA ASP A 4 20.86 26.94 1.52
C ASP A 4 20.90 25.41 1.28
N VAL A 5 22.07 24.85 0.96
CA VAL A 5 22.13 23.42 0.56
C VAL A 5 22.10 22.49 1.77
N MET A 6 22.85 22.83 2.83
CA MET A 6 22.85 22.06 4.08
C MET A 6 21.51 22.11 4.81
N SER A 7 20.82 23.25 4.77
CA SER A 7 19.49 23.39 5.38
C SER A 7 18.46 22.58 4.58
N GLY A 8 18.43 22.72 3.25
CA GLY A 8 17.53 21.94 2.41
C GLY A 8 17.72 20.42 2.53
N LEU A 9 18.96 19.93 2.61
CA LEU A 9 19.24 18.51 2.86
C LEU A 9 18.81 18.06 4.26
N ARG A 10 18.95 18.92 5.27
CA ARG A 10 18.48 18.63 6.63
C ARG A 10 16.96 18.57 6.69
N ASP A 11 16.27 19.52 6.05
CA ASP A 11 14.81 19.55 5.99
C ASP A 11 14.30 18.29 5.27
N LEU A 12 14.89 17.93 4.14
CA LEU A 12 14.56 16.70 3.41
C LEU A 12 14.81 15.46 4.27
N LYS A 13 15.93 15.43 5.01
CA LYS A 13 16.24 14.36 5.96
C LYS A 13 15.16 14.25 7.03
N ASP A 14 14.82 15.36 7.68
CA ASP A 14 13.83 15.39 8.75
C ASP A 14 12.45 14.97 8.22
N CYS A 15 12.06 15.40 7.00
CA CYS A 15 10.86 14.91 6.32
C CYS A 15 10.88 13.38 6.11
N MET A 16 12.02 12.81 5.71
CA MET A 16 12.18 11.37 5.51
C MET A 16 12.11 10.58 6.82
N TYR A 17 12.61 11.12 7.94
CA TYR A 17 12.49 10.47 9.25
C TYR A 17 11.09 10.55 9.85
N ASN A 18 10.28 11.51 9.43
CA ASN A 18 8.93 11.74 9.93
C ASN A 18 7.83 11.26 8.98
N GLN A 19 8.15 10.35 8.05
CA GLN A 19 7.16 9.74 7.17
C GLN A 19 6.17 8.90 7.99
N GLU A 20 4.90 8.93 7.57
CA GLU A 20 3.84 8.11 8.16
C GLU A 20 4.06 6.62 7.89
N LEU A 21 3.37 5.74 8.64
CA LEU A 21 3.38 4.31 8.34
C LEU A 21 2.80 4.02 6.94
N PRO A 22 3.18 2.91 6.30
CA PRO A 22 2.55 2.51 5.04
C PRO A 22 1.02 2.43 5.17
N GLY A 23 0.31 2.93 4.15
CA GLY A 23 -1.15 2.83 4.08
C GLY A 23 -1.65 1.37 4.11
N LEU A 24 -2.93 1.19 4.47
CA LEU A 24 -3.54 -0.15 4.58
C LEU A 24 -4.15 -0.65 3.25
N ASP A 25 -4.47 0.26 2.33
CA ASP A 25 -5.04 -0.03 1.03
C ASP A 25 -4.11 0.40 -0.12
N PRO A 26 -4.28 -0.18 -1.33
CA PRO A 26 -3.41 0.11 -2.47
C PRO A 26 -3.43 1.57 -2.92
N GLU A 27 -4.54 2.29 -2.72
CA GLU A 27 -4.70 3.67 -3.15
C GLU A 27 -3.88 4.62 -2.26
N ALA A 28 -3.99 4.50 -0.93
CA ALA A 28 -3.19 5.27 0.01
C ALA A 28 -1.68 5.03 -0.17
N ILE A 29 -1.26 3.78 -0.41
CA ILE A 29 0.15 3.45 -0.64
C ILE A 29 0.67 4.08 -1.95
N LYS A 30 -0.16 4.18 -3.00
CA LYS A 30 0.22 4.86 -4.24
C LYS A 30 0.43 6.36 -4.04
N GLU A 31 -0.38 7.00 -3.19
CA GLU A 31 -0.20 8.41 -2.83
C GLU A 31 1.16 8.61 -2.13
N GLN A 32 1.46 7.77 -1.13
CA GLN A 32 2.78 7.79 -0.46
C GLN A 32 3.95 7.53 -1.42
N GLN A 33 3.79 6.65 -2.42
CA GLN A 33 4.80 6.43 -3.45
C GLN A 33 4.99 7.65 -4.36
N ALA A 34 3.91 8.39 -4.65
CA ALA A 34 3.99 9.63 -5.43
C ALA A 34 4.70 10.74 -4.65
N GLU A 35 4.43 10.87 -3.35
CA GLU A 35 5.16 11.77 -2.45
C GLU A 35 6.66 11.42 -2.40
N LEU A 36 6.98 10.13 -2.25
CA LEU A 36 8.37 9.66 -2.26
C LEU A 36 9.08 9.97 -3.58
N ALA A 37 8.38 9.92 -4.71
CA ALA A 37 8.93 10.34 -6.00
C ALA A 37 9.23 11.85 -6.04
N GLY A 38 8.45 12.67 -5.33
CA GLY A 38 8.72 14.08 -5.07
C GLY A 38 10.02 14.27 -4.30
N PHE A 39 10.18 13.60 -3.15
CA PHE A 39 11.42 13.66 -2.35
C PHE A 39 12.66 13.20 -3.14
N LYS A 40 12.52 12.15 -3.97
CA LYS A 40 13.61 11.71 -4.84
C LYS A 40 14.03 12.81 -5.81
N LYS A 41 13.08 13.54 -6.40
CA LYS A 41 13.38 14.68 -7.29
C LYS A 41 14.06 15.82 -6.55
N GLU A 42 13.65 16.09 -5.31
CA GLU A 42 14.31 17.11 -4.47
C GLU A 42 15.74 16.70 -4.11
N LEU A 43 15.98 15.43 -3.80
CA LEU A 43 17.33 14.90 -3.58
C LEU A 43 18.23 15.05 -4.82
N GLU A 44 17.72 14.76 -6.03
CA GLU A 44 18.52 14.94 -7.25
C GLU A 44 18.92 16.41 -7.47
N LYS A 45 18.01 17.36 -7.22
CA LYS A 45 18.36 18.79 -7.26
C LYS A 45 19.40 19.15 -6.19
N ALA A 46 19.27 18.61 -4.98
CA ALA A 46 20.25 18.84 -3.93
C ALA A 46 21.63 18.29 -4.30
N ARG A 47 21.70 17.13 -4.99
CA ARG A 47 22.95 16.55 -5.51
C ARG A 47 23.65 17.45 -6.53
N GLU A 48 22.89 18.07 -7.44
CA GLU A 48 23.44 19.04 -8.38
C GLU A 48 24.10 20.21 -7.63
N LEU A 49 23.40 20.78 -6.64
CA LEU A 49 23.92 21.87 -5.81
C LEU A 49 25.13 21.44 -4.97
N VAL A 50 25.14 20.23 -4.41
CA VAL A 50 26.30 19.67 -3.71
C VAL A 50 27.50 19.53 -4.65
N GLY A 51 27.27 19.17 -5.93
CA GLY A 51 28.29 19.16 -6.97
C GLY A 51 28.91 20.53 -7.20
N GLU A 52 28.09 21.58 -7.29
CA GLU A 52 28.54 22.97 -7.40
C GLU A 52 29.32 23.42 -6.16
N CYS A 53 28.81 23.12 -4.96
CA CYS A 53 29.50 23.40 -3.70
C CYS A 53 30.87 22.72 -3.63
N ARG A 54 30.99 21.49 -4.13
CA ARG A 54 32.26 20.75 -4.18
C ARG A 54 33.27 21.42 -5.11
N GLN A 55 32.83 21.89 -6.27
CA GLN A 55 33.71 22.61 -7.20
C GLN A 55 34.22 23.92 -6.57
N ILE A 56 33.32 24.72 -5.99
CA ILE A 56 33.69 25.97 -5.32
C ILE A 56 34.60 25.70 -4.11
N GLY A 57 34.30 24.66 -3.32
CA GLY A 57 35.11 24.27 -2.17
C GLY A 57 36.52 23.85 -2.56
N HIS A 58 36.68 23.14 -3.68
CA HIS A 58 38.00 22.82 -4.22
C HIS A 58 38.80 24.08 -4.58
N ASP A 59 38.17 25.02 -5.30
CA ASP A 59 38.83 26.26 -5.72
C ASP A 59 39.21 27.14 -4.52
N LEU A 60 38.34 27.22 -3.50
CA LEU A 60 38.62 27.92 -2.25
C LEU A 60 39.75 27.25 -1.44
N SER A 61 39.78 25.92 -1.41
CA SER A 61 40.83 25.15 -0.71
C SER A 61 42.23 25.48 -1.23
N ASN A 62 42.36 25.80 -2.52
CA ASN A 62 43.62 26.14 -3.16
C ASN A 62 44.12 27.57 -2.84
N VAL A 63 43.23 28.47 -2.43
CA VAL A 63 43.58 29.88 -2.17
C VAL A 63 43.55 30.25 -0.69
N CYS A 64 42.95 29.41 0.16
CA CYS A 64 42.91 29.61 1.60
C CYS A 64 44.13 28.97 2.31
N GLY A 65 44.40 29.42 3.54
CA GLY A 65 45.43 28.79 4.38
C GLY A 65 45.02 27.38 4.84
N GLN A 66 45.98 26.60 5.35
CA GLN A 66 45.78 25.19 5.75
C GLN A 66 44.55 24.96 6.64
N SER A 67 44.31 25.84 7.63
CA SER A 67 43.13 25.72 8.50
C SER A 67 41.81 25.88 7.76
N GLY A 68 41.75 26.76 6.75
CA GLY A 68 40.55 26.97 5.93
C GLY A 68 40.28 25.77 5.02
N ALA A 69 41.34 25.19 4.44
CA ALA A 69 41.21 24.03 3.57
C ALA A 69 40.66 22.81 4.34
N ILE A 70 41.14 22.60 5.58
CA ILE A 70 40.63 21.53 6.46
C ILE A 70 39.14 21.73 6.77
N GLU A 71 38.72 22.96 7.09
CA GLU A 71 37.32 23.25 7.40
C GLU A 71 36.41 23.05 6.17
N ILE A 72 36.85 23.49 4.99
CA ILE A 72 36.12 23.28 3.73
C ILE A 72 35.97 21.79 3.45
N GLN A 73 37.05 21.01 3.59
CA GLN A 73 37.02 19.57 3.38
C GLN A 73 36.01 18.89 4.30
N LYS A 74 36.03 19.22 5.59
CA LYS A 74 35.09 18.70 6.58
C LYS A 74 33.63 19.01 6.20
N GLN A 75 33.34 20.24 5.80
CA GLN A 75 31.98 20.63 5.39
C GLN A 75 31.52 19.87 4.12
N MET A 76 32.44 19.58 3.19
CA MET A 76 32.12 18.78 2.01
C MET A 76 31.88 17.31 2.35
N GLU A 77 32.61 16.75 3.33
CA GLU A 77 32.38 15.41 3.85
C GLU A 77 31.02 15.30 4.55
N ASP A 78 30.68 16.28 5.41
CA ASP A 78 29.38 16.35 6.09
C ASP A 78 28.21 16.44 5.10
N LEU A 79 28.35 17.25 4.04
CA LEU A 79 27.37 17.34 2.95
C LEU A 79 27.20 16.02 2.19
N SER A 80 28.31 15.33 1.90
CA SER A 80 28.28 14.03 1.23
C SER A 80 27.55 13.00 2.08
N HIS A 81 27.92 12.91 3.35
CA HIS A 81 27.32 11.97 4.30
C HIS A 81 25.80 12.18 4.44
N MET A 82 25.37 13.44 4.59
CA MET A 82 23.94 13.76 4.70
C MET A 82 23.16 13.42 3.42
N THR A 83 23.77 13.64 2.24
CA THR A 83 23.16 13.26 0.96
C THR A 83 23.00 11.74 0.86
N ASP A 84 24.00 10.98 1.30
CA ASP A 84 23.98 9.51 1.29
C ASP A 84 22.95 8.96 2.29
N GLU A 85 22.87 9.53 3.50
CA GLU A 85 21.84 9.19 4.50
C GLU A 85 20.42 9.34 3.94
N VAL A 86 20.13 10.48 3.30
CA VAL A 86 18.81 10.75 2.71
C VAL A 86 18.53 9.79 1.56
N ASN A 87 19.52 9.52 0.71
CA ASN A 87 19.38 8.57 -0.39
C ASN A 87 19.05 7.16 0.10
N ASP A 88 19.76 6.68 1.11
CA ASP A 88 19.50 5.38 1.72
C ASP A 88 18.09 5.34 2.33
N LYS A 89 17.64 6.40 3.00
CA LYS A 89 16.27 6.46 3.53
C LYS A 89 15.19 6.49 2.46
N ILE A 90 15.39 7.19 1.36
CA ILE A 90 14.47 7.16 0.22
C ILE A 90 14.40 5.75 -0.37
N ARG A 91 15.54 5.07 -0.50
CA ARG A 91 15.58 3.69 -0.98
C ARG A 91 14.83 2.74 -0.04
N ASP A 92 15.17 2.75 1.25
CA ASP A 92 14.57 1.89 2.26
C ASP A 92 13.04 2.09 2.31
N ARG A 93 12.59 3.34 2.32
CA ARG A 93 11.15 3.69 2.29
C ARG A 93 10.48 3.22 1.00
N GLY A 94 11.17 3.33 -0.13
CA GLY A 94 10.68 2.81 -1.40
C GLY A 94 10.50 1.30 -1.38
N ASP A 95 11.39 0.57 -0.74
CA ASP A 95 11.32 -0.89 -0.61
C ASP A 95 10.17 -1.31 0.30
N GLU A 96 10.01 -0.61 1.43
CA GLU A 96 8.89 -0.78 2.36
C GLU A 96 7.52 -0.57 1.67
N LEU A 97 7.34 0.56 0.97
CA LEU A 97 6.09 0.87 0.28
C LEU A 97 5.78 -0.13 -0.84
N ARG A 98 6.80 -0.67 -1.53
CA ARG A 98 6.58 -1.70 -2.55
C ARG A 98 6.12 -3.02 -1.93
N GLY A 99 6.71 -3.43 -0.81
CA GLY A 99 6.28 -4.61 -0.07
C GLY A 99 4.84 -4.47 0.47
N ALA A 100 4.54 -3.32 1.10
CA ALA A 100 3.20 -3.01 1.59
C ALA A 100 2.17 -3.03 0.45
N PHE A 101 2.49 -2.42 -0.69
CA PHE A 101 1.61 -2.40 -1.86
C PHE A 101 1.27 -3.81 -2.35
N GLN A 102 2.27 -4.70 -2.45
CA GLN A 102 2.06 -6.08 -2.88
C GLN A 102 1.10 -6.82 -1.93
N HIS A 103 1.26 -6.66 -0.62
CA HIS A 103 0.36 -7.26 0.35
C HIS A 103 -1.05 -6.67 0.26
N ALA A 104 -1.19 -5.35 0.19
CA ALA A 104 -2.48 -4.68 0.09
C ALA A 104 -3.23 -5.03 -1.19
N ASP A 105 -2.55 -5.06 -2.34
CA ASP A 105 -3.11 -5.44 -3.64
C ASP A 105 -3.56 -6.91 -3.65
N HIS A 106 -2.74 -7.80 -3.07
CA HIS A 106 -3.11 -9.20 -2.93
C HIS A 106 -4.34 -9.38 -2.03
N PHE A 107 -4.36 -8.70 -0.88
CA PHE A 107 -5.49 -8.74 0.03
C PHE A 107 -6.78 -8.21 -0.62
N LYS A 108 -6.70 -7.08 -1.33
CA LYS A 108 -7.83 -6.52 -2.10
C LYS A 108 -8.38 -7.52 -3.10
N LYS A 109 -7.52 -8.19 -3.87
CA LYS A 109 -7.92 -9.26 -4.80
C LYS A 109 -8.63 -10.42 -4.10
N LEU A 110 -8.15 -10.85 -2.94
CA LEU A 110 -8.82 -11.91 -2.17
C LEU A 110 -10.21 -11.49 -1.70
N VAL A 111 -10.35 -10.24 -1.23
CA VAL A 111 -11.64 -9.66 -0.84
C VAL A 111 -12.59 -9.60 -2.04
N ASP A 112 -12.12 -9.13 -3.20
CA ASP A 112 -12.92 -9.05 -4.43
C ASP A 112 -13.41 -10.44 -4.86
N ILE A 113 -12.51 -11.45 -4.82
CA ILE A 113 -12.86 -12.85 -5.12
C ILE A 113 -13.92 -13.35 -4.13
N PHE A 114 -13.72 -13.13 -2.83
CA PHE A 114 -14.68 -13.57 -1.81
C PHE A 114 -16.05 -12.92 -2.03
N GLN A 115 -16.09 -11.61 -2.25
CA GLN A 115 -17.32 -10.88 -2.51
C GLN A 115 -18.03 -11.36 -3.78
N GLN A 116 -17.27 -11.68 -4.84
CA GLN A 116 -17.84 -12.27 -6.05
C GLN A 116 -18.47 -13.65 -5.78
N HIS A 117 -17.82 -14.51 -4.98
CA HIS A 117 -18.34 -15.83 -4.65
C HIS A 117 -19.56 -15.76 -3.73
N SER A 118 -19.54 -14.88 -2.72
CA SER A 118 -20.70 -14.66 -1.83
C SER A 118 -21.93 -14.16 -2.59
N ASN A 119 -21.72 -13.36 -3.65
CA ASN A 119 -22.78 -12.85 -4.51
C ASN A 119 -23.10 -13.76 -5.70
N SER A 120 -22.54 -14.98 -5.75
CA SER A 120 -22.82 -15.93 -6.83
C SER A 120 -24.30 -16.32 -6.83
N GLN A 121 -24.87 -16.40 -8.03
CA GLN A 121 -26.27 -16.81 -8.25
C GLN A 121 -26.59 -18.14 -7.56
N LEU A 122 -25.64 -19.09 -7.53
CA LEU A 122 -25.84 -20.37 -6.85
C LEU A 122 -26.06 -20.20 -5.35
N ILE A 123 -25.24 -19.38 -4.68
CA ILE A 123 -25.37 -19.13 -3.25
C ILE A 123 -26.69 -18.39 -2.96
N GLN A 124 -27.06 -17.43 -3.80
CA GLN A 124 -28.35 -16.74 -3.68
C GLN A 124 -29.54 -17.70 -3.84
N SER A 125 -29.50 -18.59 -4.84
CA SER A 125 -30.54 -19.60 -5.06
C SER A 125 -30.65 -20.55 -3.88
N ILE A 126 -29.54 -21.06 -3.34
CA ILE A 126 -29.53 -21.94 -2.17
C ILE A 126 -30.06 -21.21 -0.93
N ASN A 127 -29.60 -19.99 -0.68
CA ASN A 127 -30.05 -19.18 0.47
C ASN A 127 -31.55 -18.83 0.38
N SER A 128 -32.12 -18.76 -0.82
CA SER A 128 -33.56 -18.59 -1.00
C SER A 128 -34.32 -19.90 -0.85
N TRP A 129 -33.84 -20.98 -1.47
CA TRP A 129 -34.52 -22.27 -1.52
C TRP A 129 -34.51 -23.01 -0.17
N LEU A 130 -33.38 -23.03 0.54
CA LEU A 130 -33.22 -23.84 1.74
C LEU A 130 -34.25 -23.49 2.84
N PRO A 131 -34.49 -22.21 3.20
CA PRO A 131 -35.52 -21.88 4.19
C PRO A 131 -36.94 -22.26 3.74
N GLN A 132 -37.22 -22.18 2.44
CA GLN A 132 -38.51 -22.56 1.88
C GLN A 132 -38.71 -24.07 1.99
N ALA A 133 -37.69 -24.86 1.62
CA ALA A 133 -37.72 -26.31 1.76
C ALA A 133 -37.87 -26.74 3.23
N GLU A 134 -37.12 -26.13 4.16
CA GLU A 134 -37.24 -26.39 5.60
C GLU A 134 -38.65 -26.08 6.12
N HIS A 135 -39.24 -24.96 5.70
CA HIS A 135 -40.60 -24.59 6.07
C HIS A 135 -41.63 -25.60 5.54
N GLN A 136 -41.52 -26.02 4.27
CA GLN A 136 -42.41 -27.03 3.70
C GLN A 136 -42.30 -28.35 4.45
N LEU A 137 -41.08 -28.82 4.73
CA LEU A 137 -40.83 -30.04 5.51
C LEU A 137 -41.48 -29.97 6.90
N ALA A 138 -41.39 -28.82 7.59
CA ALA A 138 -42.00 -28.63 8.90
C ALA A 138 -43.55 -28.68 8.85
N LEU A 139 -44.16 -28.33 7.71
CA LEU A 139 -45.60 -28.37 7.50
C LEU A 139 -46.10 -29.74 6.98
N MET A 140 -45.21 -30.68 6.65
CA MET A 140 -45.60 -31.97 6.10
C MET A 140 -46.43 -32.78 7.10
N LYS A 141 -47.61 -33.21 6.66
CA LYS A 141 -48.47 -34.13 7.40
C LYS A 141 -47.90 -35.55 7.31
N GLN A 142 -48.24 -36.40 8.28
CA GLN A 142 -47.90 -37.81 8.21
C GLN A 142 -48.44 -38.44 6.92
N PRO A 143 -47.71 -39.41 6.32
CA PRO A 143 -48.17 -40.11 5.12
C PRO A 143 -49.53 -40.77 5.36
N SER A 144 -50.47 -40.55 4.43
CA SER A 144 -51.76 -41.24 4.49
C SER A 144 -51.58 -42.74 4.24
N PRO A 145 -52.29 -43.63 4.98
CA PRO A 145 -52.34 -45.05 4.65
C PRO A 145 -53.20 -45.34 3.41
N ASP A 146 -53.98 -44.36 2.93
CA ASP A 146 -54.76 -44.47 1.69
C ASP A 146 -53.89 -44.16 0.45
N PRO A 147 -53.77 -45.09 -0.52
CA PRO A 147 -52.91 -44.93 -1.69
C PRO A 147 -53.21 -43.70 -2.55
N ASN A 148 -54.48 -43.35 -2.73
CA ASN A 148 -54.87 -42.20 -3.57
C ASN A 148 -54.49 -40.87 -2.89
N THR A 149 -54.69 -40.80 -1.57
CA THR A 149 -54.31 -39.65 -0.76
C THR A 149 -52.79 -39.49 -0.68
N LEU A 150 -52.06 -40.61 -0.56
CA LEU A 150 -50.60 -40.61 -0.57
C LEU A 150 -50.05 -40.13 -1.92
N GLN A 151 -50.65 -40.58 -3.03
CA GLN A 151 -50.27 -40.14 -4.37
C GLN A 151 -50.46 -38.62 -4.54
N ARG A 152 -51.57 -38.08 -4.04
CA ARG A 152 -51.81 -36.63 -4.02
C ARG A 152 -50.83 -35.87 -3.14
N GLN A 153 -50.49 -36.38 -1.95
CA GLN A 153 -49.47 -35.79 -1.08
C GLN A 153 -48.09 -35.73 -1.78
N ILE A 154 -47.73 -36.77 -2.55
CA ILE A 154 -46.48 -36.81 -3.32
C ILE A 154 -46.50 -35.79 -4.47
N GLU A 155 -47.61 -35.60 -5.18
CA GLU A 155 -47.73 -34.59 -6.23
C GLU A 155 -47.66 -33.16 -5.70
N GLU A 156 -48.33 -32.87 -4.57
CA GLU A 156 -48.27 -31.57 -3.89
C GLU A 156 -46.83 -31.23 -3.45
N LEU A 157 -46.06 -32.22 -2.98
CA LEU A 157 -44.65 -32.05 -2.64
C LEU A 157 -43.76 -31.75 -3.85
N LYS A 158 -43.96 -32.47 -4.97
CA LYS A 158 -43.19 -32.25 -6.20
C LYS A 158 -43.35 -30.83 -6.73
N MET A 159 -44.57 -30.30 -6.75
CA MET A 159 -44.83 -28.93 -7.21
C MET A 159 -44.25 -27.86 -6.28
N SER A 160 -44.03 -28.16 -5.00
CA SER A 160 -43.45 -27.21 -4.04
C SER A 160 -41.93 -27.08 -4.13
N ILE A 161 -41.26 -27.93 -4.93
CA ILE A 161 -39.80 -28.01 -5.08
C ILE A 161 -39.33 -27.36 -6.41
N GLU A 162 -40.25 -27.14 -7.37
CA GLU A 162 -40.00 -26.42 -8.64
C GLU A 162 -40.15 -24.90 -8.50
#